data_AF-A0A353M349-F1
#
_entry.id   AF-A0A353M349-F1
#
_cell.length_a   1.000
_cell.length_b   1.000
_cell.length_c   1.000
_cell.angle_alpha   90.00
_cell.angle_beta   90.00
_cell.angle_gamma   90.00
#
_symmetry.space_group_name_H-M   'P 1'
#
loop_
_entity.id
_entity.type
_entity.pdbx_description
1 polymer ?
#
loop_
_entity_poly.entity_id
_entity_poly.type
_entity_poly.pdbx_seq_one_letter_code
_entity_poly.pdbx_strand_id
1 'polypeptide(L)' 'RTMIQISFTTEAGEHREQVEFLGTADYTGQIFALTPIQGKAVVRLIFLPGARFDFSWLQFSPRKDECV' A
#
# COMPACT_ATOMS: atom_id res chain seq x y z
N ARG A 1 8.37 -8.41 -11.82
CA ARG A 1 7.85 -8.48 -10.43
C ARG A 1 8.53 -7.38 -9.66
N THR A 2 7.76 -6.49 -9.07
CA THR A 2 8.31 -5.35 -8.34
C THR A 2 7.65 -5.29 -6.99
N MET A 3 8.44 -5.11 -5.94
CA MET A 3 7.95 -5.04 -4.58
C MET A 3 7.94 -3.59 -4.13
N ILE A 4 6.82 -3.17 -3.55
CA ILE A 4 6.69 -1.89 -2.86
C ILE A 4 6.46 -2.21 -1.40
N GLN A 5 7.19 -1.54 -0.52
CA GLN A 5 6.92 -1.61 0.91
C GLN A 5 6.14 -0.37 1.34
N ILE A 6 5.07 -0.56 2.08
CA ILE A 6 4.26 0.51 2.65
C ILE A 6 4.48 0.49 4.17
N SER A 7 4.94 1.60 4.73
CA SER A 7 5.10 1.78 6.17
C SER A 7 4.03 2.73 6.68
N PHE A 8 3.30 2.30 7.70
CA PHE A 8 2.31 3.06 8.45
C PHE A 8 2.88 3.34 9.83
N THR A 9 3.19 4.59 10.12
CA THR A 9 3.65 5.01 11.45
C THR A 9 2.49 5.67 12.20
N THR A 10 2.03 5.03 13.27
CA THR A 10 0.98 5.54 14.18
C THR A 10 1.59 5.89 15.54
N GLU A 11 0.79 6.44 16.45
CA GLU A 11 1.21 6.66 17.85
C GLU A 11 1.53 5.34 18.59
N ALA A 12 0.93 4.22 18.16
CA ALA A 12 1.16 2.90 18.76
C ALA A 12 2.42 2.21 18.24
N GLY A 13 2.99 2.69 17.12
CA GLY A 13 4.20 2.13 16.54
C GLY A 13 4.21 2.14 15.01
N GLU A 14 5.19 1.44 14.44
CA GLU A 14 5.34 1.30 13.00
C GLU A 14 4.83 -0.08 12.54
N HIS A 15 3.93 -0.08 11.56
CA HIS A 15 3.47 -1.26 10.87
C HIS A 15 3.95 -1.22 9.42
N ARG A 16 4.57 -2.30 8.94
CA ARG A 16 5.10 -2.38 7.57
C ARG A 16 4.43 -3.51 6.83
N GLU A 17 3.92 -3.20 5.65
CA GLU A 17 3.36 -4.19 4.73
C GLU A 17 4.14 -4.18 3.42
N GLN A 18 4.30 -5.35 2.85
CA GLN A 18 4.96 -5.54 1.58
C GLN A 18 3.93 -6.02 0.56
N VAL A 19 3.77 -5.24 -0.51
CA VAL A 19 2.85 -5.54 -1.60
C VAL A 19 3.65 -5.86 -2.85
N GLU A 20 3.35 -7.01 -3.45
CA GLU A 20 3.98 -7.43 -4.71
C GLU A 20 3.13 -6.96 -5.89
N PHE A 21 3.69 -6.06 -6.68
CA PHE A 21 3.14 -5.66 -7.96
C PHE A 21 3.66 -6.61 -9.04
N LEU A 22 2.76 -7.45 -9.55
CA LEU A 22 3.01 -8.15 -10.80
C LEU A 22 2.97 -7.10 -11.90
N GLY A 23 4.07 -6.92 -12.62
CA GLY A 23 4.13 -5.98 -13.73
C GLY A 23 3.06 -6.32 -14.75
N THR A 24 2.28 -5.33 -15.15
CA THR A 24 1.20 -5.47 -16.13
C THR A 24 1.68 -4.92 -17.48
N ALA A 25 1.22 -5.50 -18.58
CA ALA A 25 1.53 -4.97 -19.92
C ALA A 25 0.94 -3.57 -20.14
N ASP A 26 -0.16 -3.28 -19.43
CA ASP A 26 -0.92 -2.03 -19.50
C ASP A 26 -0.97 -1.35 -18.11
N TYR A 27 -1.20 -0.03 -18.09
CA TYR A 27 -1.40 0.72 -16.86
C TYR A 27 -2.76 0.35 -16.23
N THR A 28 -2.73 -0.53 -15.23
CA THR A 28 -3.93 -1.01 -14.53
C THR A 28 -3.82 -0.80 -13.03
N GLY A 29 -4.96 -0.46 -12.41
CA GLY A 29 -5.06 -0.41 -10.95
C GLY A 29 -5.03 -1.82 -10.36
N GLN A 30 -4.27 -2.02 -9.28
CA GLN A 30 -4.26 -3.26 -8.50
C GLN A 30 -4.79 -2.97 -7.08
N ILE A 31 -5.60 -3.89 -6.56
CA ILE A 31 -6.19 -3.81 -5.23
C ILE A 31 -5.51 -4.84 -4.35
N PHE A 32 -5.02 -4.39 -3.19
CA PHE A 32 -4.38 -5.24 -2.20
C PHE A 32 -5.15 -5.13 -0.89
N ALA A 33 -5.35 -6.27 -0.23
CA ALA A 33 -5.84 -6.28 1.14
C ALA A 33 -4.71 -5.79 2.05
N LEU A 34 -5.00 -4.78 2.87
CA LEU A 34 -4.09 -4.24 3.85
C LEU A 34 -4.60 -4.54 5.26
N THR A 35 -3.70 -4.66 6.20
CA THR A 35 -4.07 -4.69 7.62
C THR A 35 -4.72 -3.35 8.00
N PRO A 36 -5.93 -3.34 8.61
CA PRO A 36 -6.63 -2.10 8.92
C PRO A 36 -5.85 -1.25 9.93
N ILE A 37 -5.61 0.01 9.57
CA ILE A 37 -5.00 1.02 10.43
C ILE A 37 -6.09 1.99 10.89
N GLN A 38 -6.12 2.26 12.20
CA GLN A 38 -7.05 3.21 12.81
C GLN A 38 -6.34 4.51 13.17
N GLY A 39 -7.08 5.63 13.12
CA GLY A 39 -6.58 6.95 13.51
C GLY A 39 -5.67 7.60 12.46
N LYS A 40 -4.77 8.48 12.93
CA LYS A 40 -3.82 9.19 12.07
C LYS A 40 -2.54 8.37 11.93
N ALA A 41 -2.10 8.17 10.68
CA ALA A 41 -0.86 7.49 10.37
C ALA A 41 -0.05 8.28 9.35
N VAL A 42 1.27 8.30 9.53
CA VAL A 42 2.20 8.73 8.47
C VAL A 42 2.43 7.55 7.55
N VAL A 43 2.04 7.71 6.29
CA VAL A 43 2.20 6.70 5.25
C VAL A 43 3.49 6.96 4.48
N ARG A 44 4.35 5.94 4.38
CA ARG A 44 5.58 5.95 3.58
C ARG A 44 5.54 4.85 2.54
N LEU A 45 5.73 5.23 1.29
CA LEU A 45 5.88 4.32 0.17
C LEU A 45 7.37 4.16 -0.10
N ILE A 46 7.87 2.94 0.01
CA ILE A 46 9.28 2.61 -0.14
C ILE A 46 9.42 1.77 -1.40
N PHE A 47 10.00 2.40 -2.43
CA PHE A 47 10.30 1.75 -3.70
C PHE A 47 11.68 1.09 -3.59
N LEU A 48 11.73 -0.24 -3.70
CA LEU A 48 12.98 -0.96 -3.58
C LEU A 48 13.87 -0.75 -4.83
N PRO A 49 15.20 -0.79 -4.69
CA PRO A 49 16.11 -0.69 -5.83
C PRO A 49 15.77 -1.71 -6.93
N GLY A 50 15.72 -1.26 -8.19
CA GLY A 50 15.34 -2.10 -9.32
C GLY A 50 13.82 -2.19 -9.57
N ALA A 51 13.01 -1.51 -8.77
CA ALA A 51 11.60 -1.30 -9.06
C ALA A 51 11.42 -0.52 -10.36
N ARG A 52 10.76 -1.14 -11.35
CA ARG A 52 10.47 -0.56 -12.67
C ARG A 52 8.97 -0.55 -12.89
N PHE A 53 8.32 0.54 -12.52
CA PHE A 53 6.90 0.76 -12.76
C PHE A 53 6.58 2.25 -12.74
N ASP A 54 5.49 2.63 -13.39
CA ASP A 54 4.95 3.98 -13.36
C ASP A 54 3.93 4.09 -12.24
N PHE A 55 4.09 5.08 -11.36
CA PHE A 55 3.18 5.35 -10.25
C PHE A 55 2.48 6.70 -10.46
N SER A 56 1.17 6.69 -10.71
CA SER A 56 0.39 7.93 -10.83
C SER A 56 -0.36 8.26 -9.54
N TRP A 57 -1.14 7.32 -9.01
CA TRP A 57 -2.01 7.56 -7.85
C TRP A 57 -2.22 6.31 -7.01
N LEU A 58 -2.65 6.52 -5.77
CA LEU A 58 -3.18 5.49 -4.89
C LEU A 58 -4.45 6.00 -4.20
N GLN A 59 -5.29 5.08 -3.73
CA GLN A 59 -6.44 5.39 -2.90
C GLN A 59 -6.61 4.32 -1.83
N PHE A 60 -6.77 4.75 -0.59
CA PHE A 60 -7.19 3.86 0.48
C PHE A 60 -8.70 3.68 0.43
N SER A 61 -9.15 2.42 0.43
CA SER A 61 -10.57 2.09 0.57
C SER A 61 -10.90 1.85 2.04
N PRO A 62 -12.04 2.35 2.54
CA PRO A 62 -12.53 1.96 3.85
C PRO A 62 -12.77 0.45 3.87
N ARG A 63 -12.56 -0.19 5.02
CA ARG A 63 -12.93 -1.60 5.20
C ARG A 63 -14.43 -1.70 4.99
N LYS A 64 -14.87 -2.58 4.08
CA LYS A 64 -16.29 -2.75 3.73
C LYS A 64 -17.07 -3.63 4.73
N ASP A 65 -16.39 -4.08 5.79
CA ASP A 65 -16.95 -4.85 6.89
C ASP A 65 -16.87 -4.00 8.17
N GLU A 66 -18.04 -3.79 8.78
CA GLU A 66 -18.29 -3.12 10.07
C GLU A 66 -18.49 -1.59 10.03
N CYS A 67 -19.59 -1.17 9.39
CA CYS A 67 -20.47 -0.17 9.99
C CYS A 67 -21.78 -0.87 10.36
N VAL A 68 -21.84 -1.45 11.56
CA VAL A 68 -23.09 -1.81 12.25
C VAL A 68 -23.07 -1.10 13.59
#